data_AF-A0A853BQZ5-F1
#
_entry.id   AF-A0A853BQZ5-F1
#
_cell.length_a   1.000
_cell.length_b   1.000
_cell.length_c   1.000
_cell.angle_alpha   90.00
_cell.angle_beta   90.00
_cell.angle_gamma   90.00
#
_symmetry.space_group_name_H-M   'P 1'
#
loop_
_entity.id
_entity.type
_entity.pdbx_description
1 polymer ?
#
loop_
_entity_poly.entity_id
_entity_poly.type
_entity_poly.pdbx_seq_one_letter_code
_entity_poly.pdbx_strand_id
1 'polypeptide(L)'
;MSYPMNDTEQLIADAEEELPPPMRSRLIAKLRKGVHIDDAARELGVSTQRVFSAARILTTFGEQLDSTLTAERDPALPHGTVTGYNKRCRCPQCRGAVNRSL
;
A
#
# COMPACT_ATOMS: atom_id res chain seq x y z
N MET A 1 -9.13 -35.66 3.15
CA MET A 1 -10.15 -34.71 3.65
C MET A 1 -9.66 -33.30 3.39
N SER A 2 -10.20 -32.63 2.36
CA SER A 2 -9.95 -31.19 2.17
C SER A 2 -10.83 -30.43 3.15
N TYR A 3 -10.22 -29.71 4.08
CA TYR A 3 -10.93 -28.72 4.88
C TYR A 3 -11.40 -27.59 3.95
N PRO A 4 -12.64 -27.08 4.08
CA PRO A 4 -13.02 -25.86 3.38
C PRO A 4 -12.15 -24.73 3.93
N MET A 5 -11.27 -24.17 3.10
CA MET A 5 -10.58 -22.91 3.41
C MET A 5 -11.66 -21.90 3.77
N ASN A 6 -11.54 -21.26 4.93
CA ASN A 6 -12.48 -20.23 5.30
C ASN A 6 -12.32 -19.02 4.34
N ASP A 7 -13.38 -18.22 4.14
CA ASP A 7 -13.34 -17.08 3.21
C ASP A 7 -12.16 -16.13 3.49
N THR A 8 -11.70 -16.06 4.74
CA THR A 8 -10.55 -15.22 5.14
C THR A 8 -9.21 -15.82 4.69
N GLU A 9 -9.02 -17.13 4.85
CA GLU A 9 -7.83 -17.87 4.40
C GLU A 9 -7.67 -17.80 2.89
N GLN A 10 -8.78 -17.89 2.14
CA GLN A 10 -8.74 -17.73 0.69
C GLN A 10 -8.33 -16.30 0.30
N LEU A 11 -8.90 -15.27 0.95
CA LEU A 11 -8.51 -13.88 0.70
C LEU A 11 -7.04 -13.61 1.01
N ILE A 12 -6.51 -14.22 2.07
CA ILE A 12 -5.08 -14.12 2.41
C ILE A 12 -4.24 -14.80 1.32
N ALA A 13 -4.58 -16.03 0.92
CA ALA A 13 -3.86 -16.77 -0.12
C ALA A 13 -3.83 -16.00 -1.44
N ASP A 14 -4.98 -15.47 -1.88
CA ASP A 14 -5.09 -14.66 -3.11
C ASP A 14 -4.23 -13.39 -3.02
N ALA A 15 -4.21 -12.72 -1.86
CA ALA A 15 -3.37 -11.55 -1.63
C ALA A 15 -1.87 -11.88 -1.60
N GLU A 16 -1.49 -13.06 -1.08
CA GLU A 16 -0.11 -13.53 -1.09
C GLU A 16 0.37 -13.94 -2.49
N GLU A 17 -0.51 -14.53 -3.31
CA GLU A 17 -0.23 -14.84 -4.71
C GLU A 17 -0.10 -13.56 -5.55
N GLU A 18 -0.99 -12.59 -5.33
CA GLU A 18 -0.94 -11.30 -6.03
C GLU A 18 0.27 -10.46 -5.58
N LEU A 19 0.60 -10.45 -4.28
CA LEU A 19 1.72 -9.71 -3.70
C LEU A 19 2.67 -10.61 -2.88
N PRO A 20 3.49 -11.45 -3.54
CA PRO A 20 4.40 -12.36 -2.84
C PRO A 20 5.49 -11.60 -2.04
N PRO A 21 6.05 -12.21 -0.98
CA PRO A 21 7.02 -11.55 -0.09
C PRO A 21 8.20 -10.84 -0.79
N PRO A 22 8.81 -11.38 -1.86
CA PRO A 22 9.88 -10.69 -2.58
C PRO A 22 9.39 -9.40 -3.26
N MET A 23 8.16 -9.40 -3.78
CA MET A 23 7.58 -8.23 -4.43
C MET A 23 7.23 -7.15 -3.43
N ARG A 24 6.63 -7.52 -2.28
CA ARG A 24 6.42 -6.62 -1.13
C ARG A 24 7.73 -5.98 -0.68
N SER A 25 8.79 -6.77 -0.51
CA SER A 25 10.11 -6.30 -0.10
C SER A 25 10.72 -5.33 -1.12
N ARG A 26 10.61 -5.65 -2.42
CA ARG A 26 11.07 -4.76 -3.51
C ARG A 26 10.30 -3.44 -3.55
N LEU A 27 8.98 -3.48 -3.33
CA LEU A 27 8.15 -2.28 -3.25
C LEU A 27 8.66 -1.37 -2.13
N ILE A 28 8.79 -1.89 -0.90
CA ILE A 28 9.29 -1.11 0.25
C ILE A 28 10.68 -0.55 -0.01
N ALA A 29 11.59 -1.34 -0.60
CA ALA A 29 12.93 -0.88 -0.95
C ALA A 29 12.93 0.26 -1.98
N LYS A 30 11.99 0.27 -2.94
CA LYS A 30 11.82 1.38 -3.90
C LYS A 30 11.31 2.64 -3.21
N LEU A 31 10.32 2.52 -2.32
CA LEU A 31 9.79 3.66 -1.56
C LEU A 31 10.89 4.34 -0.73
N ARG A 32 11.71 3.55 -0.02
CA ARG A 32 12.86 4.04 0.76
C ARG A 32 13.96 4.72 -0.07
N LYS A 33 13.92 4.56 -1.39
CA LYS A 33 14.81 5.27 -2.33
C LYS A 33 14.15 6.54 -2.90
N GLY A 34 13.01 6.94 -2.36
CA GLY A 34 12.23 8.09 -2.83
C GLY A 34 11.37 7.80 -4.06
N VAL A 35 11.25 6.55 -4.52
CA VAL A 35 10.37 6.22 -5.65
C VAL A 35 8.93 6.34 -5.18
N HIS A 36 8.11 7.05 -5.94
CA HIS A 36 6.70 7.19 -5.65
C HIS A 36 5.96 5.85 -5.78
N ILE A 37 4.96 5.58 -4.93
CA ILE A 37 4.27 4.28 -4.89
C ILE A 37 3.60 3.91 -6.22
N ASP A 38 3.00 4.87 -6.92
CA ASP A 38 2.41 4.61 -8.25
C ASP A 38 3.45 4.12 -9.26
N ASP A 39 4.67 4.67 -9.19
CA ASP A 39 5.75 4.29 -10.09
C ASP A 39 6.37 2.95 -9.67
N ALA A 40 6.59 2.76 -8.36
CA ALA A 40 7.10 1.51 -7.82
C ALA A 40 6.17 0.32 -8.06
N ALA A 41 4.84 0.51 -7.92
CA ALA A 41 3.84 -0.52 -8.19
C ALA A 41 3.83 -0.87 -9.69
N ARG A 42 3.80 0.14 -10.55
CA ARG A 42 3.82 -0.02 -12.01
C ARG A 42 5.06 -0.78 -12.48
N GLU A 43 6.24 -0.46 -11.95
CA GLU A 43 7.49 -1.16 -12.28
C GLU A 43 7.49 -2.63 -11.83
N LEU A 44 6.69 -2.98 -10.82
CA LEU A 44 6.51 -4.35 -10.35
C LEU A 44 5.35 -5.08 -11.04
N GLY A 45 4.68 -4.45 -12.00
CA GLY A 45 3.58 -5.05 -12.75
C GLY A 45 2.25 -5.11 -11.99
N VAL A 46 2.10 -4.35 -10.90
CA VAL A 46 0.87 -4.28 -10.11
C VAL A 46 0.31 -2.86 -10.06
N SER A 47 -0.99 -2.72 -9.87
CA SER A 47 -1.59 -1.39 -9.66
C SER A 47 -1.48 -0.95 -8.21
N THR A 48 -1.39 0.35 -7.95
CA THR A 48 -1.40 0.90 -6.59
C THR A 48 -2.66 0.50 -5.80
N GLN A 49 -3.80 0.39 -6.48
CA GLN A 49 -5.04 -0.07 -5.86
C GLN A 49 -4.90 -1.49 -5.33
N ARG A 50 -4.29 -2.40 -6.10
CA ARG A 50 -4.04 -3.78 -5.69
C ARG A 50 -3.05 -3.86 -4.53
N VAL A 51 -2.01 -3.05 -4.54
CA VAL A 51 -1.09 -2.90 -3.39
C VAL A 51 -1.85 -2.54 -2.11
N PHE A 52 -2.71 -1.52 -2.16
CA PHE A 52 -3.48 -1.11 -0.98
C PHE A 52 -4.59 -2.08 -0.59
N SER A 53 -5.17 -2.83 -1.53
CA SER A 53 -6.10 -3.92 -1.21
C SER A 53 -5.39 -5.05 -0.48
N ALA A 54 -4.25 -5.52 -1.00
CA ALA A 54 -3.42 -6.53 -0.36
C ALA A 54 -2.92 -6.08 1.02
N ALA A 55 -2.55 -4.81 1.18
CA ALA A 55 -2.13 -4.23 2.46
C ALA A 55 -3.22 -4.27 3.56
N ARG A 56 -4.50 -4.26 3.20
CA ARG A 56 -5.61 -4.40 4.16
C ARG A 56 -5.78 -5.84 4.65
N ILE A 57 -5.46 -6.81 3.80
CA ILE A 57 -5.57 -8.25 4.10
C ILE A 57 -4.30 -8.73 4.82
N LEU A 58 -3.13 -8.36 4.29
CA LEU A 58 -1.82 -8.71 4.80
C LEU A 58 -1.34 -7.63 5.80
N THR A 59 -1.93 -7.62 7.00
CA THR A 59 -1.79 -6.52 7.99
C THR A 59 -0.35 -6.13 8.29
N THR A 60 0.56 -7.09 8.51
CA THR A 60 1.99 -6.81 8.75
C THR A 60 2.64 -6.05 7.57
N PHE A 61 2.28 -6.40 6.33
CA PHE A 61 2.74 -5.66 5.15
C PHE A 61 2.11 -4.27 5.09
N GLY A 62 0.81 -4.15 5.43
CA GLY A 62 0.13 -2.86 5.48
C GLY A 62 0.76 -1.89 6.48
N GLU A 63 1.09 -2.36 7.68
CA GLU A 63 1.78 -1.57 8.70
C GLU A 63 3.16 -1.10 8.22
N GLN A 64 3.93 -2.00 7.60
CA GLN A 64 5.23 -1.66 7.03
C GLN A 64 5.13 -0.64 5.89
N LEU A 65 4.12 -0.79 5.01
CA LEU A 65 3.86 0.12 3.92
C LEU A 65 3.49 1.52 4.44
N ASP A 66 2.59 1.60 5.42
CA ASP A 66 2.15 2.88 5.97
C ASP A 66 3.24 3.59 6.77
N SER A 67 4.05 2.84 7.51
CA SER A 67 5.27 3.37 8.16
C SER A 67 6.23 3.95 7.13
N THR A 68 6.50 3.22 6.05
CA THR A 68 7.42 3.65 4.98
C THR A 68 6.88 4.90 4.26
N LEU A 69 5.60 4.92 3.88
CA LEU A 69 5.00 6.08 3.22
C LEU A 69 4.95 7.32 4.12
N THR A 70 4.90 7.14 5.44
CA THR A 70 4.95 8.24 6.41
C THR A 70 6.38 8.76 6.57
N ALA A 71 7.37 7.85 6.62
CA ALA A 71 8.79 8.22 6.73
C ALA A 71 9.30 8.95 5.49
N GLU A 72 8.92 8.49 4.30
CA GLU A 72 9.40 9.00 3.00
C GLU A 72 8.55 10.15 2.45
N ARG A 73 7.72 10.78 3.30
CA ARG A 73 6.82 11.86 2.88
C ARG A 73 7.57 13.17 2.65
N ASP A 74 7.19 13.91 1.62
CA ASP A 74 7.72 15.26 1.38
C ASP A 74 7.24 16.23 2.48
N PRO A 75 8.13 16.81 3.31
CA PRO A 75 7.74 17.70 4.42
C PRO A 75 7.13 19.02 3.95
N ALA A 76 7.31 19.43 2.69
CA ALA A 76 6.74 20.65 2.15
C ALA A 76 5.25 20.51 1.77
N LEU A 77 4.72 19.28 1.76
CA LEU A 77 3.32 19.02 1.45
C LEU A 77 2.41 19.15 2.69
N PRO A 78 1.20 19.73 2.56
CA PRO A 78 0.22 19.77 3.64
C PRO A 78 -0.43 18.39 3.82
N HIS A 79 0.26 17.49 4.54
CA HIS A 79 -0.22 16.12 4.81
C HIS A 79 -1.56 16.11 5.56
N GLY A 80 -2.36 15.06 5.32
CA GLY A 80 -3.68 14.94 5.95
C GLY A 80 -4.77 15.81 5.33
N THR A 81 -4.51 16.40 4.16
CA THR A 81 -5.47 17.21 3.40
C THR A 81 -5.72 16.61 2.02
N VAL A 82 -6.87 16.95 1.40
CA VAL A 82 -7.16 16.62 -0.01
C VAL A 82 -6.10 17.24 -0.93
N THR A 83 -5.58 18.42 -0.62
CA THR A 83 -4.48 19.06 -1.35
C THR A 83 -3.21 18.22 -1.35
N GLY A 84 -2.80 17.69 -0.19
CA GLY A 84 -1.65 16.81 -0.06
C GLY A 84 -1.83 15.52 -0.88
N TYR A 85 -3.04 14.95 -0.87
CA TYR A 85 -3.39 13.80 -1.70
C TYR A 85 -3.34 14.10 -3.21
N ASN A 86 -3.86 15.25 -3.63
CA ASN A 86 -3.85 15.67 -5.04
C ASN A 86 -2.43 15.95 -5.55
N LYS A 87 -1.52 16.36 -4.67
CA LYS A 87 -0.06 16.42 -4.94
C LYS A 87 0.63 15.04 -4.88
N ARG A 88 -0.15 13.97 -5.05
CA ARG A 88 0.25 12.56 -5.10
C ARG A 88 0.69 11.94 -3.78
N CYS A 89 0.64 12.61 -2.63
CA CYS A 89 0.97 11.91 -1.38
C CYS A 89 -0.02 10.76 -1.11
N ARG A 90 0.50 9.57 -0.76
CA ARG A 90 -0.28 8.37 -0.44
C ARG A 90 -0.10 7.88 1.01
N CYS A 91 0.48 8.70 1.88
CA CYS A 91 0.59 8.40 3.30
C CYS A 91 -0.82 8.16 3.92
N PRO A 92 -0.92 7.42 5.03
CA PRO A 92 -2.21 7.08 5.65
C PRO A 92 -3.07 8.32 5.97
N GLN A 93 -2.43 9.43 6.38
CA GLN A 93 -3.14 10.69 6.66
C GLN A 93 -3.80 11.27 5.40
N CYS A 94 -3.08 11.34 4.28
CA CYS A 94 -3.59 11.86 3.00
C CYS A 94 -4.68 10.95 2.40
N ARG A 95 -4.50 9.62 2.46
CA ARG A 95 -5.55 8.67 2.03
C ARG A 95 -6.81 8.79 2.89
N GLY A 96 -6.64 8.92 4.21
CA GLY A 96 -7.76 9.12 5.14
C GLY A 96 -8.50 10.44 4.94
N ALA A 97 -7.81 11.50 4.50
CA ALA A 97 -8.43 12.80 4.22
C ALA A 97 -9.47 12.69 3.09
N VAL A 98 -9.14 12.02 1.99
CA VAL A 98 -10.06 11.83 0.86
C VAL A 98 -11.22 10.93 1.23
N ASN A 99 -10.97 9.82 1.94
CA ASN A 99 -12.04 8.89 2.34
C ASN A 99 -13.09 9.53 3.25
N ARG A 100 -12.76 10.59 4.00
CA ARG A 100 -13.70 11.33 4.85
C ARG A 100 -14.47 12.43 4.11
N SER A 101 -14.03 12.79 2.90
CA SER A 101 -14.64 13.83 2.06
C SER A 101 -15.58 13.25 1.00
N LEU A 102 -15.69 11.93 0.92
CA LEU A 102 -16.63 11.18 0.11
C LEU A 102 -17.83 10.78 0.96
#